data_AF-A0A9P1R7M2-F1
#
_entry.id   AF-A0A9P1R7M2-F1
#
_cell.length_a   1.000
_cell.length_b   1.000
_cell.length_c   1.000
_cell.angle_alpha   90.00
_cell.angle_beta   90.00
_cell.angle_gamma   90.00
#
_symmetry.space_group_name_H-M   'P 1'
#
loop_
_entity.id
_entity.type
_entity.pdbx_description
1 polymer ?
#
loop_
_entity_poly.entity_id
_entity_poly.type
_entity_poly.pdbx_seq_one_letter_code
_entity_poly.pdbx_strand_id
1 'polypeptide(L)'
;MQGADIRVDTLLSNSNLTPSLLEAVQALIAKLVNAIPTQNIPKAWEGTAQGKAFIAGQYIEQARSSVAANSLNQAVALRTPVAGLGAAAMVNKADISPMELMETLVNGRFQSPDWYTMISGFSTENLLREQNKMQAFKLWMDLQSFQQMERVEAMLATNLAMGVKADSAADLEVARSAAAKAGQ
;
A
#
# COMPACT_ATOMS: atom_id res chain seq x y z
N MET A 1 -3.53 -10.16 -20.40
CA MET A 1 -2.52 -9.07 -20.34
C MET A 1 -2.55 -8.12 -21.54
N GLN A 2 -3.14 -8.47 -22.71
CA GLN A 2 -3.32 -7.50 -23.80
C GLN A 2 -4.50 -6.56 -23.49
N GLY A 3 -4.26 -5.25 -23.46
CA GLY A 3 -5.29 -4.21 -23.51
C GLY A 3 -5.57 -3.44 -22.21
N ALA A 4 -5.06 -3.86 -21.06
CA ALA A 4 -5.15 -3.05 -19.84
C ALA A 4 -3.94 -2.10 -19.77
N ASP A 5 -4.19 -0.81 -19.72
CA ASP A 5 -3.15 0.21 -19.57
C ASP A 5 -2.52 0.12 -18.18
N ILE A 6 -1.30 -0.43 -18.12
CA ILE A 6 -0.59 -0.79 -16.89
C ILE A 6 0.16 0.43 -16.33
N ARG A 7 -0.55 1.54 -16.13
CA ARG A 7 0.00 2.77 -15.56
C ARG A 7 -0.52 2.98 -14.14
N VAL A 8 0.30 3.64 -13.31
CA VAL A 8 -0.03 3.91 -11.90
C VAL A 8 -1.22 4.87 -11.76
N ASP A 9 -1.44 5.74 -12.74
CA ASP A 9 -2.61 6.61 -12.80
C ASP A 9 -3.91 5.80 -12.90
N THR A 10 -3.93 4.66 -13.61
CA THR A 10 -5.08 3.75 -13.63
C THR A 10 -5.41 3.23 -12.23
N LEU A 11 -4.41 2.96 -11.39
CA LEU A 11 -4.68 2.64 -9.97
C LEU A 11 -5.22 3.86 -9.23
N LEU A 12 -4.55 5.00 -9.31
CA LEU A 12 -4.84 6.14 -8.44
C LEU A 12 -6.14 6.86 -8.80
N SER A 13 -6.53 6.86 -10.07
CA SER A 13 -7.75 7.52 -10.58
C SER A 13 -9.03 6.71 -10.42
N ASN A 14 -8.93 5.40 -10.14
CA ASN A 14 -10.09 4.55 -9.94
C ASN A 14 -10.37 4.39 -8.44
N SER A 15 -11.59 4.66 -8.02
CA SER A 15 -12.02 4.36 -6.66
C SER A 15 -12.44 2.90 -6.50
N ASN A 16 -12.89 2.22 -7.55
CA ASN A 16 -13.33 0.83 -7.50
C ASN A 16 -12.76 -0.01 -8.65
N LEU A 17 -11.85 -0.93 -8.35
CA LEU A 17 -11.19 -1.78 -9.35
C LEU A 17 -12.10 -2.94 -9.76
N THR A 18 -12.27 -3.13 -11.07
CA THR A 18 -12.89 -4.35 -11.61
C THR A 18 -11.94 -5.53 -11.44
N PRO A 19 -12.44 -6.79 -11.46
CA PRO A 19 -11.57 -7.97 -11.36
C PRO A 19 -10.44 -8.01 -12.40
N SER A 20 -10.75 -7.66 -13.66
CA SER A 20 -9.75 -7.60 -14.73
C SER A 20 -8.67 -6.53 -14.50
N LEU A 21 -9.05 -5.40 -13.92
CA LEU A 21 -8.11 -4.33 -13.60
C LEU A 21 -7.29 -4.65 -12.36
N LEU A 22 -7.87 -5.34 -11.37
CA LEU A 22 -7.20 -5.79 -10.17
C LEU A 22 -6.01 -6.71 -10.51
N GLU A 23 -6.22 -7.71 -11.37
CA GLU A 23 -5.15 -8.60 -11.83
C GLU A 23 -4.03 -7.84 -12.53
N ALA A 24 -4.39 -6.89 -13.41
CA ALA A 24 -3.42 -6.07 -14.13
C ALA A 24 -2.58 -5.19 -13.18
N VAL A 25 -3.21 -4.60 -12.16
CA VAL A 25 -2.53 -3.77 -11.17
C VAL A 25 -1.65 -4.59 -10.24
N GLN A 26 -2.09 -5.78 -9.81
CA GLN A 26 -1.25 -6.70 -9.03
C GLN A 26 0.01 -7.09 -9.82
N ALA A 27 -0.13 -7.37 -11.11
CA ALA A 27 1.01 -7.63 -11.99
C ALA A 27 1.92 -6.40 -12.17
N LEU A 28 1.36 -5.18 -12.19
CA LEU A 28 2.15 -3.94 -12.18
C LEU A 28 2.99 -3.83 -10.91
N ILE A 29 2.39 -4.03 -9.74
CA ILE A 29 3.07 -3.92 -8.45
C ILE A 29 4.21 -4.93 -8.37
N ALA A 30 3.98 -6.17 -8.79
CA ALA A 30 5.03 -7.18 -8.83
C ALA A 30 6.24 -6.70 -9.67
N LYS A 31 6.00 -6.04 -10.81
CA LYS A 31 7.06 -5.47 -11.67
C LYS A 31 7.69 -4.20 -11.11
N LEU A 32 6.96 -3.37 -10.36
CA LEU A 32 7.52 -2.16 -9.72
C LEU A 32 8.43 -2.52 -8.54
N VAL A 33 8.01 -3.52 -7.77
CA VAL A 33 8.73 -3.99 -6.56
C VAL A 33 9.90 -4.90 -6.94
N ASN A 34 9.73 -5.71 -7.98
CA ASN A 34 10.74 -6.64 -8.47
C ASN A 34 10.71 -6.71 -10.01
N ALA A 35 11.34 -5.71 -10.65
CA ALA A 35 11.35 -5.58 -12.11
C ALA A 35 12.05 -6.75 -12.82
N ILE A 36 13.06 -7.34 -12.17
CA ILE A 36 13.82 -8.48 -12.68
C ILE A 36 13.76 -9.58 -11.61
N PRO A 37 12.83 -10.54 -11.72
CA PRO A 37 12.69 -11.60 -10.73
C PRO A 37 14.02 -12.31 -10.50
N THR A 38 14.43 -12.39 -9.24
CA THR A 38 15.66 -13.08 -8.86
C THR A 38 15.56 -14.55 -9.28
N GLN A 39 16.52 -15.03 -10.06
CA GLN A 39 16.44 -16.38 -10.63
C GLN A 39 16.61 -17.47 -9.57
N ASN A 40 15.93 -18.61 -9.76
CA ASN A 40 16.13 -19.78 -8.91
C ASN A 40 17.47 -20.44 -9.24
N ILE A 41 18.16 -20.93 -8.20
CA ILE A 41 19.32 -21.81 -8.38
C ILE A 41 18.89 -23.28 -8.44
N PRO A 42 19.64 -24.16 -9.12
CA PRO A 42 19.44 -25.60 -9.04
C PRO A 42 19.44 -26.09 -7.59
N LYS A 43 18.53 -27.01 -7.23
CA LYS A 43 18.43 -27.58 -5.86
C LYS A 43 19.75 -28.11 -5.31
N ALA A 44 20.58 -28.71 -6.17
CA ALA A 44 21.89 -29.23 -5.78
C ALA A 44 22.84 -28.12 -5.27
N TRP A 45 22.64 -26.87 -5.68
CA TRP A 45 23.49 -25.74 -5.30
C TRP A 45 23.05 -25.11 -3.98
N GLU A 46 21.80 -25.28 -3.55
CA GLU A 46 21.25 -24.70 -2.32
C GLU A 46 22.05 -25.11 -1.07
N GLY A 47 22.62 -26.32 -1.06
CA GLY A 47 23.43 -26.83 0.05
C GLY A 47 24.85 -26.26 0.12
N THR A 48 25.35 -25.68 -0.98
CA THR A 48 26.72 -25.13 -1.07
C THR A 48 26.84 -23.80 -0.35
N ALA A 49 28.06 -23.39 0.02
CA ALA A 49 28.28 -22.09 0.65
C ALA A 49 27.85 -20.92 -0.27
N GLN A 50 28.12 -21.03 -1.57
CA GLN A 50 27.76 -20.05 -2.58
C GLN A 50 26.25 -19.99 -2.80
N GLY A 51 25.57 -21.14 -2.85
CA GLY A 51 24.11 -21.18 -2.96
C GLY A 51 23.41 -20.58 -1.73
N LYS A 52 23.90 -20.87 -0.52
CA LYS A 52 23.40 -20.24 0.72
C LYS A 52 23.58 -18.72 0.71
N ALA A 53 24.74 -18.24 0.26
CA ALA A 53 25.00 -16.80 0.12
C ALA A 53 24.06 -16.14 -0.90
N PHE A 54 23.80 -16.80 -2.02
CA PHE A 54 22.84 -16.34 -3.02
C PHE A 54 21.42 -16.26 -2.46
N ILE A 55 20.93 -17.32 -1.82
CA ILE A 55 19.60 -17.35 -1.18
C ILE A 55 19.47 -16.27 -0.11
N ALA A 56 20.51 -16.07 0.71
CA ALA A 56 20.53 -15.00 1.69
C ALA A 56 20.40 -13.61 1.02
N GLY A 57 21.07 -13.41 -0.11
CA GLY A 57 20.91 -12.21 -0.95
C GLY A 57 19.47 -12.03 -1.43
N GLN A 58 18.82 -13.09 -1.91
CA GLN A 58 17.42 -13.06 -2.32
C GLN A 58 16.48 -12.66 -1.17
N TYR A 59 16.67 -13.22 0.02
CA TYR A 59 15.86 -12.85 1.19
C TYR A 59 16.06 -11.40 1.61
N ILE A 60 17.28 -10.87 1.51
CA ILE A 60 17.56 -9.45 1.78
C ILE A 60 16.83 -8.56 0.78
N GLU A 61 16.87 -8.90 -0.51
CA GLU A 61 16.16 -8.18 -1.56
C GLU A 61 14.64 -8.18 -1.31
N GLN A 62 14.06 -9.35 -1.05
CA GLN A 62 12.63 -9.52 -0.77
C GLN A 62 12.20 -8.75 0.48
N ALA A 63 12.99 -8.81 1.56
CA ALA A 63 12.67 -8.09 2.79
C ALA A 63 12.63 -6.58 2.56
N ARG A 64 13.60 -6.01 1.84
CA ARG A 64 13.65 -4.58 1.55
C ARG A 64 12.53 -4.13 0.63
N SER A 65 12.26 -4.90 -0.42
CA SER A 65 11.22 -4.56 -1.40
C SER A 65 9.80 -4.75 -0.82
N SER A 66 9.64 -5.60 0.20
CA SER A 66 8.35 -5.85 0.87
C SER A 66 7.70 -4.61 1.49
N VAL A 67 8.49 -3.62 1.93
CA VAL A 67 7.95 -2.38 2.51
C VAL A 67 7.27 -1.53 1.43
N ALA A 68 7.90 -1.40 0.26
CA ALA A 68 7.29 -0.76 -0.90
C ALA A 68 6.08 -1.55 -1.40
N ALA A 69 6.19 -2.88 -1.45
CA ALA A 69 5.09 -3.76 -1.83
C ALA A 69 3.88 -3.59 -0.91
N ASN A 70 4.09 -3.51 0.40
CA ASN A 70 3.03 -3.29 1.38
C ASN A 70 2.29 -1.98 1.10
N SER A 71 3.02 -0.87 0.90
CA SER A 71 2.42 0.43 0.59
C SER A 71 1.56 0.42 -0.68
N LEU A 72 2.07 -0.18 -1.76
CA LEU A 72 1.34 -0.30 -3.02
C LEU A 72 0.13 -1.24 -2.90
N ASN A 73 0.27 -2.35 -2.19
CA ASN A 73 -0.83 -3.29 -1.96
C ASN A 73 -1.95 -2.67 -1.13
N GLN A 74 -1.64 -1.79 -0.16
CA GLN A 74 -2.68 -1.06 0.57
C GLN A 74 -3.45 -0.09 -0.32
N ALA A 75 -2.79 0.56 -1.28
CA ALA A 75 -3.47 1.41 -2.25
C ALA A 75 -4.47 0.62 -3.12
N VAL A 76 -4.13 -0.62 -3.46
CA VAL A 76 -5.03 -1.57 -4.16
C VAL A 76 -6.15 -2.05 -3.26
N ALA A 77 -5.85 -2.40 -2.00
CA ALA A 77 -6.83 -2.89 -1.03
C ALA A 77 -7.97 -1.86 -0.83
N LEU A 78 -7.62 -0.58 -0.69
CA LEU A 78 -8.61 0.50 -0.58
C LEU A 78 -9.53 0.65 -1.80
N ARG A 79 -9.13 0.13 -2.95
CA ARG A 79 -9.89 0.22 -4.21
C ARG A 79 -10.47 -1.12 -4.65
N THR A 80 -10.23 -2.17 -3.87
CA THR A 80 -10.78 -3.50 -4.16
C THR A 80 -12.20 -3.59 -3.61
N PRO A 81 -13.20 -4.00 -4.40
CA PRO A 81 -14.56 -4.18 -3.90
C PRO A 81 -14.62 -5.17 -2.73
N VAL A 82 -15.34 -4.80 -1.69
CA VAL A 82 -15.62 -5.68 -0.54
C VAL A 82 -17.08 -6.13 -0.63
N ALA A 83 -17.27 -7.45 -0.60
CA ALA A 83 -18.59 -8.05 -0.70
C ALA A 83 -19.53 -7.54 0.40
N GLY A 84 -20.69 -7.01 0.01
CA GLY A 84 -21.72 -6.50 0.92
C GLY A 84 -21.41 -5.18 1.62
N LEU A 85 -20.24 -4.56 1.41
CA LEU A 85 -19.87 -3.31 2.07
C LEU A 85 -20.87 -2.19 1.73
N GLY A 86 -21.28 -2.09 0.48
CA GLY A 86 -22.19 -1.03 0.05
C GLY A 86 -23.62 -1.26 0.52
N ALA A 87 -24.05 -2.53 0.57
CA ALA A 87 -25.33 -2.89 1.20
C ALA A 87 -25.34 -2.51 2.70
N ALA A 88 -24.26 -2.82 3.43
CA ALA A 88 -24.13 -2.47 4.85
C ALA A 88 -24.10 -0.94 5.06
N ALA A 89 -23.52 -0.19 4.12
CA ALA A 89 -23.48 1.27 4.13
C ALA A 89 -24.75 1.93 3.58
N MET A 90 -25.77 1.15 3.19
CA MET A 90 -27.03 1.62 2.60
C MET A 90 -26.83 2.47 1.32
N VAL A 91 -25.87 2.10 0.48
CA VAL A 91 -25.70 2.71 -0.85
C VAL A 91 -26.32 1.82 -1.94
N ASN A 92 -26.62 2.40 -3.11
CA ASN A 92 -27.33 1.74 -4.22
C ASN A 92 -26.50 0.67 -4.97
N LYS A 93 -25.42 0.17 -4.38
CA LYS A 93 -24.52 -0.83 -4.95
C LYS A 93 -24.05 -1.76 -3.83
N ALA A 94 -24.22 -3.07 -3.99
CA ALA A 94 -23.95 -4.04 -2.92
C ALA A 94 -22.46 -4.16 -2.58
N ASP A 95 -21.62 -4.27 -3.61
CA ASP A 95 -20.18 -4.47 -3.48
C ASP A 95 -19.45 -3.21 -3.97
N ILE A 96 -18.74 -2.56 -3.04
CA ILE A 96 -17.99 -1.34 -3.30
C ILE A 96 -16.65 -1.42 -2.59
N SER A 97 -15.68 -0.65 -3.04
CA SER A 97 -14.43 -0.51 -2.31
C SER A 97 -14.55 0.51 -1.16
N PRO A 98 -13.62 0.49 -0.19
CA PRO A 98 -13.51 1.55 0.81
C PRO A 98 -13.36 2.96 0.20
N MET A 99 -12.64 3.10 -0.90
CA MET A 99 -12.45 4.37 -1.60
C MET A 99 -13.74 4.86 -2.27
N GLU A 100 -14.49 3.98 -2.94
CA GLU A 100 -15.77 4.32 -3.55
C GLU A 100 -16.83 4.67 -2.49
N LEU A 101 -16.80 4.00 -1.33
CA LEU A 101 -17.63 4.36 -0.19
C LEU A 101 -17.31 5.78 0.30
N MET A 102 -16.03 6.10 0.49
CA MET A 102 -15.60 7.43 0.89
C MET A 102 -16.08 8.51 -0.09
N GLU A 103 -15.88 8.29 -1.39
CA GLU A 103 -16.36 9.21 -2.43
C GLU A 103 -17.88 9.35 -2.40
N THR A 104 -18.62 8.26 -2.25
CA THR A 104 -20.08 8.29 -2.14
C THR A 104 -20.55 9.10 -0.94
N LEU A 105 -19.90 8.94 0.22
CA LEU A 105 -20.23 9.68 1.43
C LEU A 105 -19.93 11.17 1.30
N VAL A 106 -18.83 11.53 0.62
CA VAL A 106 -18.45 12.92 0.37
C VAL A 106 -19.38 13.57 -0.65
N ASN A 107 -19.61 12.90 -1.78
CA ASN A 107 -20.42 13.42 -2.88
C ASN A 107 -21.89 13.56 -2.48
N GLY A 108 -22.42 12.58 -1.73
CA GLY A 108 -23.79 12.60 -1.24
C GLY A 108 -24.06 13.61 -0.10
N ARG A 109 -23.04 14.32 0.38
CA ARG A 109 -23.18 15.33 1.44
C ARG A 109 -22.61 16.68 1.01
N PHE A 110 -21.29 16.79 1.02
CA PHE A 110 -20.59 18.07 0.85
C PHE A 110 -20.70 18.63 -0.56
N GLN A 111 -20.84 17.75 -1.56
CA GLN A 111 -20.99 18.17 -2.96
C GLN A 111 -22.44 18.18 -3.44
N SER A 112 -23.40 17.81 -2.58
CA SER A 112 -24.82 17.72 -2.95
C SER A 112 -25.60 18.92 -2.38
N PRO A 113 -26.18 19.79 -3.24
CA PRO A 113 -27.09 20.84 -2.80
C PRO A 113 -28.29 20.30 -2.02
N ASP A 114 -28.81 19.13 -2.42
CA ASP A 114 -29.98 18.50 -1.79
C ASP A 114 -29.71 18.14 -0.33
N TRP A 115 -28.47 17.80 0.03
CA TRP A 115 -28.09 17.55 1.42
C TRP A 115 -28.29 18.79 2.28
N TYR A 116 -27.89 19.98 1.79
CA TYR A 116 -28.07 21.24 2.51
C TYR A 116 -29.54 21.60 2.70
N THR A 117 -30.36 21.38 1.66
CA THR A 117 -31.82 21.55 1.77
C THR A 117 -32.42 20.56 2.77
N MET A 118 -32.01 19.29 2.74
CA MET A 118 -32.46 18.25 3.67
C MET A 118 -32.14 18.61 5.13
N ILE A 119 -30.88 18.96 5.45
CA ILE A 119 -30.48 19.26 6.83
C ILE A 119 -31.17 20.51 7.37
N SER A 120 -31.55 21.47 6.52
CA SER A 120 -32.26 22.69 6.95
C SER A 120 -33.65 22.41 7.52
N GLY A 121 -34.26 21.28 7.13
CA GLY A 121 -35.54 20.82 7.66
C GLY A 121 -35.43 19.89 8.87
N PHE A 122 -34.22 19.58 9.35
CA PHE A 122 -34.04 18.65 10.47
C PHE A 122 -34.36 19.28 11.82
N SER A 123 -34.95 18.49 12.72
CA SER A 123 -35.01 18.81 14.13
C SER A 123 -33.61 18.80 14.77
N THR A 124 -33.45 19.44 15.91
CA THR A 124 -32.18 19.45 16.66
C THR A 124 -31.63 18.05 16.92
N GLU A 125 -32.49 17.08 17.26
CA GLU A 125 -32.05 15.69 17.49
C GLU A 125 -31.48 15.06 16.21
N ASN A 126 -32.13 15.27 15.06
CA ASN A 126 -31.66 14.74 13.79
C ASN A 126 -30.36 15.44 13.33
N LEU A 127 -30.22 16.73 13.60
CA LEU A 127 -28.96 17.45 13.39
C LEU A 127 -27.82 16.87 14.23
N LEU A 128 -28.06 16.56 15.51
CA LEU A 128 -27.06 15.92 16.38
C LEU A 128 -26.69 14.51 15.88
N ARG A 129 -27.66 13.73 15.39
CA ARG A 129 -27.39 12.41 14.79
C ARG A 129 -26.53 12.53 13.53
N GLU A 130 -26.78 13.52 12.67
CA GLU A 130 -25.95 13.75 11.49
C GLU A 130 -24.55 14.24 11.88
N GLN A 131 -24.43 15.10 12.89
CA GLN A 131 -23.13 15.51 13.43
C GLN A 131 -22.32 14.31 13.94
N ASN A 132 -22.93 13.39 14.69
CA ASN A 132 -22.26 12.19 15.17
C ASN A 132 -21.77 11.29 14.02
N LYS A 133 -22.55 11.16 12.94
CA LYS A 133 -22.12 10.43 11.73
C LYS A 133 -20.93 11.10 11.07
N MET A 134 -20.93 12.43 10.95
CA MET A 134 -19.80 13.19 10.40
C MET A 134 -18.54 13.05 11.26
N GLN A 135 -18.67 13.05 12.59
CA GLN A 135 -17.56 12.80 13.50
C GLN A 135 -17.00 11.38 13.36
N ALA A 136 -17.86 10.37 13.25
CA ALA A 136 -17.44 8.99 13.01
C ALA A 136 -16.68 8.85 11.67
N PHE A 137 -17.18 9.50 10.62
CA PHE A 137 -16.50 9.54 9.33
C PHE A 137 -15.14 10.25 9.40
N LYS A 138 -15.05 11.37 10.14
CA LYS A 138 -13.78 12.05 10.40
C LYS A 138 -12.79 11.14 11.11
N LEU A 139 -13.20 10.44 12.17
CA LEU A 139 -12.34 9.49 12.89
C LEU A 139 -11.82 8.38 11.97
N TRP A 140 -12.66 7.90 11.05
CA TRP A 140 -12.24 6.92 10.05
C TRP A 140 -11.20 7.51 9.08
N MET A 141 -11.40 8.75 8.58
CA MET A 141 -10.40 9.42 7.74
C MET A 141 -9.08 9.66 8.48
N ASP A 142 -9.16 10.07 9.75
CA ASP A 142 -7.99 10.27 10.62
C ASP A 142 -7.21 8.95 10.77
N LEU A 143 -7.89 7.81 10.95
CA LEU A 143 -7.26 6.49 10.98
C LEU A 143 -6.58 6.13 9.65
N GLN A 144 -7.22 6.41 8.51
CA GLN A 144 -6.61 6.16 7.20
C GLN A 144 -5.34 6.99 7.00
N SER A 145 -5.36 8.26 7.42
CA SER A 145 -4.20 9.15 7.39
C SER A 145 -3.07 8.65 8.31
N PHE A 146 -3.40 8.21 9.52
CA PHE A 146 -2.43 7.61 10.44
C PHE A 146 -1.75 6.39 9.83
N GLN A 147 -2.52 5.44 9.29
CA GLN A 147 -1.98 4.24 8.65
C GLN A 147 -1.12 4.57 7.42
N GLN A 148 -1.45 5.63 6.68
CA GLN A 148 -0.62 6.11 5.59
C GLN A 148 0.73 6.65 6.10
N MET A 149 0.72 7.42 7.18
CA MET A 149 1.93 7.96 7.81
C MET A 149 2.83 6.85 8.36
N GLU A 150 2.26 5.81 8.97
CA GLU A 150 3.02 4.63 9.44
C GLU A 150 3.77 3.96 8.26
N ARG A 151 3.13 3.84 7.10
CA ARG A 151 3.79 3.28 5.91
C ARG A 151 4.88 4.20 5.36
N VAL A 152 4.67 5.53 5.40
CA VAL A 152 5.70 6.51 5.02
C VAL A 152 6.91 6.39 5.95
N GLU A 153 6.68 6.33 7.25
CA GLU A 153 7.73 6.14 8.26
C GLU A 153 8.51 4.84 8.00
N ALA A 154 7.83 3.72 7.76
CA ALA A 154 8.48 2.45 7.46
C ALA A 154 9.34 2.50 6.19
N MET A 155 8.86 3.16 5.12
CA MET A 155 9.64 3.35 3.89
C MET A 155 10.88 4.23 4.14
N LEU A 156 10.74 5.31 4.89
CA LEU A 156 11.85 6.22 5.23
C LEU A 156 12.88 5.53 6.12
N ALA A 157 12.45 4.79 7.14
CA ALA A 157 13.32 4.02 8.02
C ALA A 157 14.11 2.95 7.23
N THR A 158 13.45 2.28 6.29
CA THR A 158 14.10 1.30 5.41
C THR A 158 15.13 1.97 4.50
N ASN A 159 14.79 3.12 3.92
CA ASN A 159 15.71 3.90 3.08
C ASN A 159 16.93 4.36 3.88
N LEU A 160 16.72 4.91 5.07
CA LEU A 160 17.79 5.33 5.99
C LEU A 160 18.69 4.15 6.37
N ALA A 161 18.12 3.00 6.74
CA ALA A 161 18.89 1.81 7.08
C ALA A 161 19.74 1.31 5.90
N MET A 162 19.21 1.38 4.67
CA MET A 162 19.95 1.05 3.45
C MET A 162 21.07 2.05 3.18
N GLY A 163 20.82 3.35 3.33
CA GLY A 163 21.82 4.41 3.18
C GLY A 163 22.97 4.26 4.17
N VAL A 164 22.67 4.16 5.47
CA VAL A 164 23.67 3.94 6.53
C VAL A 164 24.51 2.70 6.25
N LYS A 165 23.89 1.61 5.77
CA LYS A 165 24.63 0.38 5.45
C LYS A 165 25.56 0.56 4.25
N ALA A 166 25.13 1.29 3.22
CA ALA A 166 25.95 1.58 2.05
C ALA A 166 27.16 2.47 2.43
N ASP A 167 26.92 3.53 3.20
CA ASP A 167 27.96 4.45 3.67
C ASP A 167 28.97 3.72 4.54
N SER A 168 28.51 2.94 5.52
CA SER A 168 29.38 2.20 6.44
C SER A 168 30.14 1.04 5.76
N ALA A 169 29.71 0.59 4.58
CA ALA A 169 30.33 -0.58 3.94
C ALA A 169 31.78 -0.30 3.52
N ALA A 170 32.07 0.91 3.02
CA ALA A 170 33.42 1.31 2.63
C ALA A 170 34.37 1.32 3.84
N ASP A 171 33.95 1.97 4.93
CA ASP A 171 34.75 2.07 6.16
C ASP A 171 34.99 0.71 6.80
N LEU A 172 33.95 -0.14 6.84
CA LEU A 172 34.07 -1.50 7.36
C LEU A 172 34.99 -2.37 6.50
N GLU A 173 35.02 -2.18 5.18
CA GLU A 173 35.93 -2.92 4.31
C GLU A 173 37.39 -2.53 4.57
N VAL A 174 37.66 -1.23 4.74
CA VAL A 174 38.99 -0.74 5.15
C VAL A 174 39.39 -1.36 6.49
N ALA A 175 38.51 -1.31 7.50
CA ALA A 175 38.76 -1.86 8.82
C ALA A 175 39.00 -3.38 8.79
N ARG A 176 38.21 -4.14 8.01
CA ARG A 176 38.41 -5.59 7.83
C ARG A 176 39.76 -5.89 7.18
N SER A 177 40.13 -5.15 6.14
CA SER A 177 41.41 -5.36 5.45
C SER A 177 42.61 -5.11 6.38
N ALA A 178 42.52 -4.09 7.24
CA ALA A 178 43.55 -3.79 8.24
C ALA A 178 43.63 -4.88 9.32
N ALA A 179 42.48 -5.32 9.85
CA ALA A 179 42.41 -6.40 10.82
C ALA A 179 42.97 -7.73 10.27
N ALA A 180 42.68 -8.06 9.02
CA ALA A 180 43.18 -9.27 8.36
C ALA A 180 44.72 -9.27 8.23
N LYS A 181 45.32 -8.10 7.95
CA LYS A 181 46.79 -7.93 7.88
C LYS A 181 47.47 -8.04 9.24
N ALA A 182 46.81 -7.59 10.32
CA ALA A 182 47.37 -7.63 11.67
C ALA A 182 47.35 -9.03 12.31
N GLY A 183 46.56 -9.96 11.79
CA GLY A 183 46.48 -11.35 12.25
C GLY A 183 47.40 -12.33 11.50
N GLN A 184 48.21 -11.85 10.56
CA GLN A 184 49.27 -12.60 9.87
C GLN A 184 50.63 -12.30 10.50
#